data_AF-A0A0H4VGR3-F1
#
_entry.id   AF-A0A0H4VGR3-F1
#
_cell.length_a   1.000
_cell.length_b   1.000
_cell.length_c   1.000
_cell.angle_alpha   90.00
_cell.angle_beta   90.00
_cell.angle_gamma   90.00
#
_symmetry.space_group_name_H-M   'P 1'
#
loop_
_entity.id
_entity.type
_entity.pdbx_description
1 polymer ?
#
loop_
_entity_poly.entity_id
_entity_poly.type
_entity_poly.pdbx_seq_one_letter_code
_entity_poly.pdbx_strand_id
1 'polypeptide(L)'
;MIVYFLVINLLGLQDSEVVRFGSNIFILIAVVLAIGTLKRSYDARHKETPYLPGLAIGFLVGLLGSAVYAAFILLHSLFLNPDYAGVLQNQDYFGVRLPLLMVLGSVVILGTAVGAMTGYILMMAFDRSGGPQETR
;
A
#
# COMPACT_ATOMS: atom_id res chain seq x y z
N MET A 1 -7.94 -2.81 -3.38
CA MET A 1 -7.80 -1.43 -3.86
C MET A 1 -8.76 -1.11 -5.00
N ILE A 2 -8.69 -1.79 -6.16
CA ILE A 2 -9.57 -1.49 -7.31
C ILE A 2 -11.07 -1.64 -6.97
N VAL A 3 -11.47 -2.76 -6.35
CA VAL A 3 -12.87 -2.96 -5.93
C VAL A 3 -13.33 -1.85 -4.99
N TYR A 4 -12.48 -1.47 -4.03
CA TYR A 4 -12.77 -0.37 -3.11
C TYR A 4 -12.97 0.95 -3.85
N PHE A 5 -12.10 1.26 -4.81
CA PHE A 5 -12.24 2.43 -5.67
C PHE A 5 -13.58 2.44 -6.42
N LEU A 6 -13.98 1.31 -7.01
CA LEU A 6 -15.24 1.20 -7.74
C LEU A 6 -16.44 1.45 -6.81
N VAL A 7 -16.39 0.91 -5.59
CA VAL A 7 -17.44 1.12 -4.58
C VAL A 7 -17.54 2.59 -4.19
N ILE A 8 -16.43 3.26 -3.85
CA ILE A 8 -16.48 4.67 -3.44
C ILE A 8 -16.89 5.58 -4.59
N ASN A 9 -16.56 5.22 -5.84
CA ASN A 9 -16.97 5.96 -7.02
C ASN A 9 -18.48 5.80 -7.28
N LEU A 10 -19.02 4.58 -7.13
CA LEU A 10 -20.46 4.32 -7.26
C LEU A 10 -21.28 5.06 -6.20
N LEU A 11 -20.73 5.23 -5.00
CA LEU A 11 -21.39 5.94 -3.90
C LEU A 11 -21.20 7.47 -3.96
N GLY A 12 -20.37 7.98 -4.87
CA GLY A 12 -20.06 9.42 -4.96
C GLY A 12 -19.12 9.94 -3.87
N LEU A 13 -18.38 9.06 -3.18
CA LEU A 13 -17.45 9.44 -2.09
C LEU A 13 -16.02 9.75 -2.60
N GLN A 14 -15.80 9.78 -3.91
CA GLN A 14 -14.47 10.01 -4.48
C GLN A 14 -13.86 11.38 -4.15
N ASP A 15 -14.69 12.37 -3.82
CA ASP A 15 -14.22 13.73 -3.50
C ASP A 15 -13.59 13.81 -2.10
N SER A 16 -13.78 12.78 -1.25
CA SER A 16 -13.15 12.71 0.06
C SER A 16 -11.75 12.12 -0.02
N GLU A 17 -10.75 12.95 0.27
CA GLU A 17 -9.34 12.55 0.36
C GLU A 17 -9.11 11.41 1.35
N VAL A 18 -9.73 11.49 2.53
CA VAL A 18 -9.61 10.49 3.61
C VAL A 18 -10.12 9.13 3.15
N VAL A 19 -11.28 9.12 2.47
CA VAL A 19 -11.87 7.88 1.94
C VAL A 19 -10.95 7.27 0.88
N ARG A 20 -10.39 8.07 -0.03
CA ARG A 20 -9.43 7.56 -1.02
C ARG A 20 -8.14 7.03 -0.39
N PHE A 21 -7.63 7.71 0.64
CA PHE A 21 -6.46 7.27 1.39
C PHE A 21 -6.68 5.90 2.05
N GLY A 22 -7.91 5.60 2.44
CA GLY A 22 -8.31 4.29 2.97
C GLY A 22 -7.94 3.10 2.07
N SER A 23 -7.75 3.31 0.76
CA SER A 23 -7.27 2.25 -0.14
C SER A 23 -5.89 1.68 0.24
N ASN A 24 -5.05 2.43 0.97
CA ASN A 24 -3.74 1.94 1.42
C ASN A 24 -3.84 0.84 2.50
N ILE A 25 -4.99 0.70 3.18
CA ILE A 25 -5.18 -0.37 4.18
C ILE A 25 -5.04 -1.76 3.56
N PHE A 26 -5.38 -1.90 2.27
CA PHE A 26 -5.25 -3.16 1.55
C PHE A 26 -3.77 -3.55 1.36
N ILE A 27 -2.86 -2.57 1.24
CA ILE A 27 -1.41 -2.83 1.19
C ILE A 27 -0.95 -3.35 2.55
N LEU A 28 -1.38 -2.72 3.65
CA LEU A 28 -1.07 -3.17 5.01
C LEU A 28 -1.46 -4.63 5.23
N ILE A 29 -2.72 -4.97 4.93
CA ILE A 29 -3.26 -6.32 5.08
C ILE A 29 -2.46 -7.32 4.22
N ALA A 30 -2.20 -6.98 2.95
CA ALA A 30 -1.47 -7.85 2.03
C ALA A 30 -0.03 -8.12 2.52
N VAL A 31 0.67 -7.10 3.01
CA VAL A 31 2.03 -7.24 3.56
C VAL A 31 2.03 -8.09 4.83
N VAL A 32 1.10 -7.84 5.77
CA VAL A 32 0.97 -8.63 7.01
C VAL A 32 0.73 -10.11 6.68
N LEU A 33 -0.18 -10.41 5.75
CA LEU A 33 -0.46 -11.78 5.34
C LEU A 33 0.75 -12.42 4.66
N ALA A 34 1.39 -11.74 3.72
CA ALA A 34 2.54 -12.26 2.98
C ALA A 34 3.72 -12.55 3.92
N ILE A 35 4.08 -11.60 4.79
CA ILE A 35 5.14 -11.79 5.79
C ILE A 35 4.75 -12.85 6.83
N GLY A 36 3.48 -12.92 7.22
CA GLY A 36 2.98 -14.00 8.08
C GLY A 36 3.14 -15.39 7.46
N THR A 37 2.89 -15.54 6.15
CA THR A 37 3.14 -16.81 5.45
C THR A 37 4.63 -17.14 5.34
N LEU A 38 5.49 -16.14 5.13
CA LEU A 38 6.94 -16.30 5.15
C LEU A 38 7.39 -16.83 6.52
N LYS A 39 6.99 -16.16 7.60
CA LYS A 39 7.33 -16.58 8.97
C LYS A 39 6.91 -18.02 9.27
N ARG A 40 5.66 -18.38 8.97
CA ARG A 40 5.15 -19.76 9.18
C ARG A 40 5.96 -20.81 8.40
N SER A 41 6.42 -20.49 7.19
CA SER A 41 7.24 -21.38 6.38
C SER A 41 8.63 -21.63 6.98
N TYR A 42 9.23 -20.61 7.59
CA TYR A 42 10.52 -20.71 8.27
C TYR A 42 10.41 -21.38 9.64
N ASP A 43 9.39 -21.03 10.43
CA ASP A 43 9.09 -21.66 11.73
C ASP A 43 8.89 -23.17 11.57
N ALA A 44 8.16 -23.62 10.54
CA ALA A 44 7.96 -25.05 10.25
C ALA A 44 9.26 -25.81 9.95
N ARG A 45 10.30 -25.09 9.52
CA ARG A 45 11.64 -25.64 9.23
C ARG A 45 12.62 -25.43 10.39
N HIS A 46 12.18 -24.91 11.53
CA HIS A 46 13.02 -24.52 12.68
C HIS A 46 14.16 -23.58 12.27
N LYS A 47 13.88 -22.66 11.34
CA LYS A 47 14.85 -21.66 10.85
C LYS A 47 14.40 -20.26 11.26
N GLU A 48 15.36 -19.40 11.55
CA GLU A 48 15.09 -17.98 11.75
C GLU A 48 14.60 -17.35 10.45
N THR A 49 13.63 -16.44 10.57
CA THR A 49 13.08 -15.73 9.41
C THR A 49 14.09 -14.66 8.98
N PRO A 50 14.65 -14.73 7.77
CA PRO A 50 15.62 -13.74 7.32
C PRO A 50 14.93 -12.37 7.16
N TYR A 51 15.59 -11.33 7.66
CA TYR A 51 15.09 -9.95 7.67
C TYR A 51 14.87 -9.39 6.26
N LEU A 52 15.87 -9.56 5.39
CA LEU A 52 15.91 -8.92 4.07
C LEU A 52 14.75 -9.39 3.14
N PRO A 53 14.39 -10.68 3.08
CA PRO A 53 13.20 -11.13 2.34
C PRO A 53 11.88 -10.51 2.84
N GLY A 54 11.73 -10.27 4.15
CA GLY A 54 10.54 -9.61 4.68
C GLY A 54 10.38 -8.17 4.21
N LEU A 55 11.48 -7.42 4.29
CA LEU A 55 11.52 -6.05 3.79
C LEU A 55 11.24 -6.00 2.28
N ALA A 56 11.84 -6.94 1.52
CA ALA A 56 11.62 -7.06 0.08
C ALA A 56 10.15 -7.37 -0.26
N ILE A 57 9.48 -8.25 0.50
CA ILE A 57 8.04 -8.51 0.35
C ILE A 57 7.24 -7.24 0.58
N GLY A 58 7.51 -6.50 1.66
CA GLY A 58 6.82 -5.24 1.95
C GLY A 58 6.95 -4.23 0.80
N PHE A 59 8.18 -4.02 0.32
CA PHE A 59 8.46 -3.14 -0.81
C PHE A 59 7.76 -3.60 -2.10
N LEU A 60 7.87 -4.87 -2.48
CA LEU A 60 7.31 -5.40 -3.73
C LEU A 60 5.77 -5.40 -3.73
N VAL A 61 5.14 -5.77 -2.61
CA VAL A 61 3.68 -5.73 -2.48
C VAL A 61 3.18 -4.30 -2.58
N GLY A 62 3.84 -3.35 -1.91
CA GLY A 62 3.53 -1.93 -2.00
C GLY A 62 3.69 -1.39 -3.42
N LEU A 63 4.83 -1.65 -4.06
CA LEU A 63 5.14 -1.20 -5.42
C LEU A 63 4.19 -1.77 -6.46
N LEU A 64 4.04 -3.09 -6.52
CA LEU A 64 3.20 -3.74 -7.54
C LEU A 64 1.73 -3.44 -7.30
N GLY A 65 1.28 -3.49 -6.04
CA GLY A 65 -0.12 -3.21 -5.70
C GLY A 65 -0.52 -1.78 -6.05
N SER A 66 0.33 -0.80 -5.73
CA SER A 66 0.07 0.60 -6.06
C SER A 66 0.27 0.93 -7.53
N ALA A 67 1.24 0.30 -8.23
CA ALA A 67 1.43 0.47 -9.67
C ALA A 67 0.23 -0.05 -10.47
N VAL A 68 -0.27 -1.25 -10.14
CA VAL A 68 -1.49 -1.80 -10.77
C VAL A 68 -2.70 -0.92 -10.47
N TYR A 69 -2.81 -0.42 -9.23
CA TYR A 69 -3.89 0.49 -8.85
C TYR A 69 -3.82 1.84 -9.58
N ALA A 70 -2.64 2.44 -9.71
CA ALA A 70 -2.43 3.67 -10.45
C ALA A 70 -2.73 3.49 -11.95
N ALA A 71 -2.28 2.38 -12.55
CA ALA A 71 -2.60 2.05 -13.93
C ALA A 71 -4.12 1.90 -14.14
N PHE A 72 -4.82 1.26 -13.19
CA PHE A 72 -6.27 1.18 -13.23
C PHE A 72 -6.94 2.55 -13.15
N ILE A 73 -6.49 3.43 -12.24
CA ILE A 73 -7.01 4.80 -12.13
C ILE A 73 -6.81 5.58 -13.44
N LEU A 74 -5.64 5.45 -14.06
CA LEU A 74 -5.35 6.07 -15.36
C LEU A 74 -6.34 5.60 -16.43
N LEU A 75 -6.53 4.29 -16.55
CA LEU A 75 -7.48 3.71 -17.52
C LEU A 75 -8.91 4.18 -17.24
N HIS A 76 -9.32 4.21 -15.98
CA HIS A 76 -10.63 4.71 -15.58
C HIS A 76 -10.82 6.18 -15.96
N SER A 77 -9.82 7.00 -15.66
CA SER A 77 -9.80 8.43 -15.97
C SER A 77 -9.82 8.72 -17.47
N LEU A 78 -9.25 7.85 -18.30
CA LEU A 78 -9.19 8.08 -19.75
C LEU A 78 -10.43 7.56 -20.48
N PHE A 79 -10.99 6.42 -20.08
CA PHE A 79 -12.01 5.71 -20.86
C PHE A 79 -13.42 5.74 -20.25
N LEU A 80 -13.53 5.82 -18.92
CA LEU A 80 -14.80 5.65 -18.22
C LEU A 80 -15.34 6.98 -17.67
N ASN A 81 -14.47 7.83 -17.12
CA ASN A 81 -14.87 9.12 -16.55
C ASN A 81 -13.76 10.17 -16.71
N PRO A 82 -13.78 10.96 -17.80
CA PRO A 82 -12.80 12.02 -18.07
C PRO A 82 -12.76 13.12 -17.00
N ASP A 83 -13.91 13.42 -16.39
CA ASP A 83 -14.01 14.45 -15.34
C ASP A 83 -13.27 14.05 -14.06
N TYR A 84 -13.06 12.74 -13.87
CA TYR A 84 -12.27 12.21 -12.76
C TYR A 84 -10.81 12.69 -12.78
N ALA A 85 -10.25 12.98 -13.96
CA ALA A 85 -8.93 13.57 -14.07
C ALA A 85 -8.86 14.93 -13.37
N GLY A 86 -9.90 15.76 -13.55
CA GLY A 86 -10.01 17.07 -12.91
C GLY A 86 -10.17 16.95 -11.39
N VAL A 87 -10.96 15.97 -10.93
CA VAL A 87 -11.10 15.67 -9.49
C VAL A 87 -9.77 15.27 -8.88
N LEU A 88 -8.91 14.53 -9.60
CA LEU A 88 -7.58 14.14 -9.12
C LEU A 88 -6.57 15.29 -9.06
N GLN A 89 -6.59 16.18 -10.05
CA GLN A 89 -5.65 17.30 -10.15
C GLN A 89 -5.94 18.41 -9.15
N ASN A 90 -7.18 18.54 -8.70
CA ASN A 90 -7.62 19.60 -7.79
C ASN A 90 -7.57 19.20 -6.30
N GLN A 91 -6.90 18.09 -5.97
CA GLN A 91 -6.83 17.60 -4.58
C GLN A 91 -5.75 18.34 -3.80
N ASP A 92 -6.12 18.80 -2.61
CA ASP A 92 -5.20 19.42 -1.66
C ASP A 92 -4.26 18.38 -1.03
N TYR A 93 -4.65 17.10 -1.06
CA TYR A 93 -3.83 15.95 -0.67
C TYR A 93 -2.41 15.96 -1.25
N PHE A 94 -2.23 16.56 -2.44
CA PHE A 94 -0.93 16.66 -3.11
C PHE A 94 -0.29 18.05 -3.01
N GLY A 95 -0.94 19.01 -2.35
CA GLY A 95 -0.44 20.35 -2.03
C GLY A 95 -0.33 21.32 -3.21
N VAL A 96 -0.35 20.82 -4.45
CA VAL A 96 -0.26 21.61 -5.69
C VAL A 96 -1.10 20.94 -6.76
N ARG A 97 -1.61 21.69 -7.73
CA ARG A 97 -2.22 21.12 -8.94
C ARG A 97 -1.17 20.33 -9.72
N LEU A 98 -1.12 19.03 -9.48
CA LEU A 98 -0.18 18.14 -10.13
C LEU A 98 -0.76 17.66 -11.48
N PRO A 99 0.06 17.55 -12.53
CA PRO A 99 -0.36 16.86 -13.74
C PRO A 99 -0.71 15.41 -13.41
N LEU A 100 -1.64 14.81 -14.17
CA LEU A 100 -2.18 13.48 -13.90
C LEU A 100 -1.09 12.42 -13.68
N LEU A 101 -0.01 12.44 -14.47
CA LEU A 101 1.12 11.53 -14.33
C LEU A 101 1.83 11.63 -12.97
N MET A 102 1.96 12.84 -12.41
CA MET A 102 2.56 13.04 -11.09
C MET A 102 1.63 12.57 -9.97
N VAL A 103 0.30 12.72 -10.13
CA VAL A 103 -0.69 12.15 -9.20
C VAL A 103 -0.62 10.63 -9.19
N LEU A 104 -0.42 10.00 -10.35
CA LEU A 104 -0.27 8.55 -10.42
C LEU A 104 1.07 8.10 -9.82
N GLY A 105 2.15 8.83 -10.12
CA GLY A 105 3.47 8.58 -9.53
C GLY A 105 3.46 8.69 -8.01
N SER A 106 2.78 9.68 -7.45
CA SER A 106 2.66 9.85 -5.99
C SER A 106 1.87 8.71 -5.34
N VAL A 107 0.83 8.18 -5.99
CA VAL A 107 0.12 6.97 -5.52
C VAL A 107 1.07 5.77 -5.45
N VAL A 108 1.94 5.60 -6.45
CA VAL A 108 2.92 4.50 -6.46
C VAL A 108 3.98 4.68 -5.38
N ILE A 109 4.53 5.88 -5.25
CA ILE A 109 5.53 6.19 -4.22
C ILE A 109 4.95 5.98 -2.82
N LEU A 110 3.74 6.51 -2.57
CA LEU A 110 3.05 6.36 -1.30
C LEU A 110 2.78 4.89 -0.97
N GLY A 111 2.22 4.12 -1.92
CA GLY A 111 1.94 2.71 -1.69
C GLY A 111 3.22 1.88 -1.47
N THR A 112 4.30 2.20 -2.18
CA THR A 112 5.62 1.59 -1.97
C THR A 112 6.17 1.92 -0.59
N ALA A 113 6.09 3.19 -0.16
CA ALA A 113 6.53 3.62 1.15
C ALA A 113 5.73 2.94 2.28
N VAL A 114 4.39 2.90 2.15
CA VAL A 114 3.51 2.20 3.10
C VAL A 114 3.88 0.71 3.18
N GLY A 115 4.07 0.05 2.03
CA GLY A 115 4.45 -1.37 1.99
C GLY A 115 5.81 -1.64 2.63
N ALA A 116 6.82 -0.83 2.28
CA ALA A 116 8.17 -0.94 2.82
C ALA A 116 8.22 -0.69 4.33
N MET A 117 7.57 0.37 4.81
CA MET A 117 7.48 0.68 6.25
C MET A 117 6.75 -0.42 7.01
N THR A 118 5.67 -0.97 6.45
CA THR A 118 4.96 -2.09 7.08
C THR A 118 5.83 -3.34 7.17
N GLY A 119 6.56 -3.67 6.10
CA GLY A 119 7.48 -4.78 6.09
C GLY A 119 8.64 -4.62 7.07
N TYR A 120 9.19 -3.40 7.16
CA TYR A 120 10.20 -3.03 8.14
C TYR A 120 9.69 -3.21 9.58
N ILE A 121 8.52 -2.66 9.91
CA ILE A 121 7.91 -2.77 11.25
C ILE A 121 7.63 -4.23 11.62
N LEU A 122 7.07 -5.02 10.69
CA LEU A 122 6.79 -6.44 10.94
C LEU A 122 8.06 -7.24 11.19
N MET A 123 9.12 -6.99 10.41
CA MET A 123 10.38 -7.70 10.59
C MET A 123 11.07 -7.30 11.90
N MET A 124 11.05 -6.02 12.28
CA MET A 124 11.49 -5.60 13.62
C MET A 124 10.67 -6.26 14.74
N ALA A 125 9.37 -6.46 14.55
CA ALA A 125 8.52 -7.12 15.55
C ALA A 125 8.81 -8.64 15.67
N PHE A 126 9.33 -9.27 14.61
CA PHE A 126 9.66 -10.70 14.59
C PHE A 126 11.07 -10.99 15.06
N ASP A 127 11.99 -10.08 14.77
CA ASP A 127 13.36 -10.13 15.25
C ASP A 127 13.38 -9.74 16.74
N ARG A 128 13.39 -10.74 17.64
CA ARG A 128 13.39 -10.56 19.10
C ARG A 128 14.69 -9.95 19.65
N SER A 129 15.35 -9.08 18.90
CA SER A 129 16.55 -8.35 19.33
C SER A 129 16.24 -7.18 20.27
N GLY A 130 14.96 -6.92 20.58
CA GLY A 130 14.48 -5.94 21.56
C GLY A 130 14.75 -6.24 23.05
N GLY A 131 15.82 -6.98 23.37
CA GLY A 131 16.23 -7.33 24.74
C GLY A 131 15.42 -8.48 25.36
N PRO A 132 15.96 -9.17 26.40
CA PRO A 132 15.23 -10.23 27.08
C PRO A 132 13.90 -9.67 27.62
N GLN A 133 12.78 -10.33 27.30
CA GLN A 133 11.59 -10.20 28.13
C GLN A 133 11.93 -10.86 29.46
N GLU A 134 12.39 -10.05 30.41
CA GLU A 134 12.54 -10.43 31.81
C GLU A 134 11.15 -10.81 32.31
N THR A 135 10.87 -12.10 32.27
CA THR A 135 9.70 -12.71 32.90
C THR A 135 9.79 -12.41 34.39
N ARG A 136 8.92 -11.53 34.88
CA ARG A 136 8.57 -11.45 36.30
C ARG A 136 7.64 -12.60 36.67
#